data_AF-A0A380DLI1-F1
#
_entry.id   AF-A0A380DLI1-F1
#
_cell.length_a   1.000
_cell.length_b   1.000
_cell.length_c   1.000
_cell.angle_alpha   90.00
_cell.angle_beta   90.00
_cell.angle_gamma   90.00
#
_symmetry.space_group_name_H-M   'P 1'
#
loop_
_entity.id
_entity.type
_entity.pdbx_description
1 polymer ?
#
loop_
_entity_poly.entity_id
_entity_poly.type
_entity_poly.pdbx_seq_one_letter_code
_entity_poly.pdbx_strand_id
1 'polypeptide(L)' 'MLKENERFDQLIKEDFSIIQNDDVFSFSTDALLLGHFTKPRTKDIVLDLCSGNGVIPCYCLRNIHDI' A
#
# COMPACT_ATOMS: atom_id res chain seq x y z
N MET A 1 -13.67 5.66 -12.67
CA MET A 1 -13.46 7.08 -13.01
C MET A 1 -12.91 7.74 -11.74
N LEU A 2 -11.83 8.51 -11.84
CA LEU A 2 -11.27 9.22 -10.68
C LEU A 2 -12.22 10.33 -10.24
N LYS A 3 -12.30 10.60 -8.93
CA LYS A 3 -12.99 11.76 -8.39
C LYS A 3 -12.12 13.01 -8.50
N GLU A 4 -12.71 14.16 -8.22
CA GLU A 4 -11.97 15.42 -8.14
C GLU A 4 -10.78 15.30 -7.17
N ASN A 5 -9.61 15.78 -7.62
CA ASN A 5 -8.32 15.76 -6.91
C ASN A 5 -7.75 14.36 -6.60
N GLU A 6 -8.37 13.29 -7.07
CA GLU A 6 -7.75 11.96 -7.08
C GLU A 6 -6.79 11.82 -8.28
N ARG A 7 -5.64 11.21 -8.04
CA ARG A 7 -4.66 10.82 -9.06
C ARG A 7 -4.28 9.36 -8.91
N PHE A 8 -3.67 8.82 -9.96
CA PHE A 8 -3.14 7.47 -9.98
C PHE A 8 -1.63 7.54 -9.85
N ASP A 9 -1.08 7.13 -8.71
CA ASP A 9 0.36 7.07 -8.49
C ASP A 9 0.86 5.65 -8.69
N GLN A 10 1.89 5.52 -9.51
CA GLN A 10 2.49 4.24 -9.86
C GLN A 10 3.77 4.02 -9.05
N LEU A 11 3.78 2.93 -8.28
CA LEU A 11 4.95 2.44 -7.58
C LEU A 11 5.71 1.50 -8.51
N ILE A 12 6.56 2.08 -9.35
CA ILE A 12 7.26 1.41 -10.46
C ILE A 12 8.01 0.17 -10.00
N LYS A 13 8.66 0.22 -8.83
CA LYS A 13 9.42 -0.90 -8.29
C LYS A 13 8.54 -2.10 -7.93
N GLU A 14 7.30 -1.86 -7.55
CA GLU A 14 6.37 -2.85 -6.98
C GLU A 14 5.26 -3.25 -7.98
N ASP A 15 5.37 -2.74 -9.21
CA ASP A 15 4.45 -2.96 -10.35
C ASP A 15 2.97 -2.83 -9.98
N PHE A 16 2.64 -1.81 -9.18
CA PHE A 16 1.26 -1.49 -8.86
C PHE A 16 1.03 0.01 -8.80
N SER A 17 -0.24 0.35 -8.86
CA SER A 17 -0.69 1.72 -8.78
C SER A 17 -1.77 1.85 -7.73
N ILE A 18 -1.83 3.02 -7.12
CA ILE A 18 -2.77 3.32 -6.05
C ILE A 18 -3.39 4.70 -6.28
N ILE A 19 -4.65 4.82 -5.89
CA ILE A 19 -5.34 6.11 -5.96
C ILE A 19 -4.90 6.95 -4.75
N GLN A 20 -4.53 8.19 -5.02
CA GLN A 20 -4.10 9.16 -4.01
C GLN A 20 -4.81 10.49 -4.20
N ASN A 21 -4.87 11.29 -3.15
CA ASN A 21 -5.41 12.65 -3.20
C ASN A 21 -4.56 13.53 -2.29
N ASP A 22 -3.84 14.51 -2.84
CA ASP A 22 -2.92 15.36 -2.06
C ASP A 22 -3.62 16.24 -1.03
N ASP A 23 -4.90 16.56 -1.25
CA ASP A 23 -5.66 17.41 -0.34
C ASP A 23 -6.09 16.66 0.93
N VAL A 24 -6.16 15.32 0.85
CA VAL A 24 -6.69 14.48 1.93
C VAL A 24 -5.61 13.57 2.52
N PHE A 25 -4.87 12.84 1.68
CA PHE A 25 -3.83 11.93 2.10
C PHE A 25 -2.93 11.44 0.95
N SER A 26 -1.62 11.55 1.18
CA SER A 26 -0.59 10.91 0.35
C SER A 26 0.29 10.00 1.21
N PHE A 27 0.53 8.76 0.77
CA PHE A 27 1.43 7.87 1.49
C PHE A 27 2.85 8.44 1.51
N SER A 28 3.56 8.23 2.61
CA SER A 28 4.96 8.63 2.76
C SER A 28 5.90 7.47 2.41
N THR A 29 7.18 7.78 2.23
CA THR A 29 8.24 6.76 2.10
C THR A 29 8.26 5.79 3.29
N ASP A 30 7.92 6.26 4.50
CA ASP A 30 7.88 5.42 5.70
C ASP A 30 6.87 4.29 5.58
N ALA A 31 5.72 4.52 4.95
CA ALA A 31 4.70 3.49 4.74
C ALA A 31 5.21 2.39 3.78
N LEU A 32 5.98 2.76 2.75
CA LEU A 32 6.60 1.79 1.84
C LEU A 32 7.70 0.99 2.54
N LEU A 33 8.53 1.65 3.36
CA LEU A 33 9.57 0.98 4.14
C LEU A 33 8.96 0.00 5.16
N LEU A 34 7.85 0.39 5.80
CA LEU A 34 7.13 -0.48 6.72
C LEU A 34 6.55 -1.70 5.99
N GLY A 35 5.91 -1.50 4.84
CA GLY A 35 5.41 -2.60 4.00
C GLY A 35 6.53 -3.56 3.56
N HIS A 36 7.70 -3.03 3.18
CA HIS A 36 8.88 -3.83 2.85
C HIS A 36 9.45 -4.60 4.05
N PHE A 37 9.41 -4.00 5.24
CA PHE A 37 9.87 -4.62 6.48
C PHE A 37 8.95 -5.75 6.94
N THR A 38 7.64 -5.63 6.72
CA THR A 38 6.66 -6.66 7.05
C THR A 38 6.77 -7.86 6.10
N LYS A 39 6.84 -9.08 6.65
CA LYS A 39 6.95 -10.33 5.89
C LYS A 39 5.81 -11.28 6.23
N PRO A 40 4.56 -10.98 5.80
CA PRO A 40 3.44 -11.86 6.03
C PRO A 40 3.59 -13.16 5.24
N ARG A 41 3.13 -14.27 5.84
CA ARG A 41 3.09 -15.58 5.18
C ARG A 41 1.66 -15.94 4.81
N THR A 42 1.54 -16.91 3.92
CA THR A 42 0.26 -17.50 3.57
C THR A 42 -0.47 -18.00 4.82
N LYS A 43 -1.71 -17.51 5.02
CA LYS A 43 -2.60 -17.76 6.19
C LYS A 43 -2.29 -16.98 7.48
N ASP A 44 -1.28 -16.10 7.51
CA ASP A 44 -1.14 -15.18 8.65
C ASP A 44 -2.34 -14.21 8.69
N ILE A 45 -2.79 -13.88 9.90
CA ILE A 45 -3.83 -12.86 10.12
C ILE A 45 -3.13 -11.53 10.38
N VAL A 46 -3.26 -10.59 9.44
CA VAL A 46 -2.64 -9.27 9.50
C VAL A 46 -3.72 -8.20 9.70
N LEU A 47 -3.46 -7.25 10.60
CA LEU A 47 -4.32 -6.10 10.86
C LEU A 47 -3.53 -4.81 10.67
N ASP A 48 -4.03 -3.92 9.83
CA ASP A 48 -3.51 -2.56 9.66
C ASP A 48 -4.45 -1.56 10.36
N LEU A 49 -3.97 -0.97 11.44
CA LEU A 49 -4.77 -0.10 12.32
C LEU A 49 -4.91 1.34 11.80
N CYS A 50 -4.05 1.76 10.87
CA CYS A 50 -3.98 3.14 10.38
C CYS A 50 -3.82 3.16 8.85
N SER A 51 -4.66 2.41 8.16
CA SER A 51 -4.40 2.03 6.76
C SER A 51 -4.38 3.19 5.76
N GLY A 52 -5.02 4.32 6.08
CA GLY A 52 -5.13 5.45 5.16
C GLY A 52 -5.76 5.03 3.84
N ASN A 53 -5.04 5.24 2.73
CA ASN A 53 -5.47 4.80 1.39
C ASN A 53 -5.18 3.31 1.09
N GLY A 54 -4.64 2.56 2.05
CA GLY A 54 -4.43 1.11 1.93
C GLY A 54 -3.10 0.69 1.31
N VAL A 55 -2.09 1.57 1.28
CA VAL A 55 -0.80 1.25 0.63
C VAL A 55 -0.08 0.05 1.26
N ILE A 56 -0.09 -0.08 2.59
CA ILE A 56 0.60 -1.17 3.30
C ILE A 56 -0.07 -2.52 3.03
N PRO A 57 -1.41 -2.69 3.20
CA PRO A 57 -2.06 -3.96 2.90
C PRO A 57 -1.96 -4.33 1.42
N CYS A 58 -2.08 -3.36 0.51
CA CYS A 58 -1.88 -3.59 -0.93
C CYS A 58 -0.47 -4.11 -1.23
N TYR A 59 0.56 -3.52 -0.60
CA TYR A 59 1.94 -3.98 -0.72
C TYR A 59 2.10 -5.40 -0.16
N CYS A 60 1.62 -5.65 1.05
CA CYS A 60 1.74 -6.92 1.76
C CYS A 60 1.06 -8.08 1.03
N LEU A 61 -0.16 -7.89 0.52
CA LEU A 61 -0.91 -8.93 -0.19
C LEU A 61 -0.23 -9.37 -1.49
N ARG A 62 0.50 -8.47 -2.14
CA ARG A 62 1.23 -8.75 -3.38
C ARG A 62 2.58 -9.41 -3.14
N ASN A 63 3.14 -9.24 -1.94
CA ASN A 63 4.46 -9.74 -1.54
C ASN A 63 4.37 -10.86 -0.48
N ILE A 64 3.27 -11.63 -0.48
CA ILE A 64 3.16 -12.81 0.39
C ILE A 64 4.19 -13.84 -0.06
N HIS A 65 4.99 -14.32 0.89
CA HIS A 65 5.96 -15.38 0.66
C HIS A 65 5.39 -16.73 1.10
N ASP A 66 5.40 -17.72 0.21
CA ASP A 66 5.18 -19.13 0.56
C ASP A 66 6.48 -19.66 1.17
N ILE A 67 6.47 -19.87 2.50
CA ILE A 67 7.53 -20.60 3.23
C ILE A 67 7.00 -21.97 3.60
#